data_AF-A0AAQ3KG06-F1
#
_entry.id   AF-A0AAQ3KG06-F1
#
_cell.length_a   1.000
_cell.length_b   1.000
_cell.length_c   1.000
_cell.angle_alpha   90.00
_cell.angle_beta   90.00
_cell.angle_gamma   90.00
#
_symmetry.space_group_name_H-M   'P 1'
#
loop_
_entity.id
_entity.type
_entity.pdbx_description
1 polymer ?
#
loop_
_entity_poly.entity_id
_entity_poly.type
_entity_poly.pdbx_seq_one_letter_code
_entity_poly.pdbx_strand_id
1 'polypeptide(L)'
;MEDFYADFMGLMRKPAVVETLIDVLLCAVPIWVAVMIGMVVGWSWRPRWTGLIFLGLRSKFRFLWTAVPPGFGARRLWFAFTALSAFSVCRKLWSSFNGKYEGPRDANQTCSRAPISLVEDDGGGFSSSNGIYVDEHDIVSEKDLEHLLHILDGKVGDAAWQNQMERATPNMIYQAWRHEPKEGPIIYRSRTVFEDATPELVRDFFWDDEFRLKWDSMLAYFKILAEFPDSGTSIVHWIKKFPFFCNDREYIIARRIWESRGTYYCVTKGVPFPSLPKQEKPRRVELYFSSWRIRAVESRKQDGQLSACEVTLIHYEDMGISNDVAKVGVRHGMWGAVKRLQSGMRAYQLRRKTEASLSRCALMARKTTKIPIDGAITSLEAEAESSYASEAANSGIAANTEHRHGIDWKWVVVGGVAVVCGLHASHIGKALLVGAAGRLAKK
;
A
#
# COMPACT_ATOMS: atom_id res chain seq x y z
N MET A 1 -16.43 47.81 5.65
CA MET A 1 -15.14 47.08 5.49
C MET A 1 -14.77 46.34 6.77
N GLU A 2 -15.09 46.88 7.95
CA GLU A 2 -14.82 46.25 9.24
C GLU A 2 -15.63 44.96 9.47
N ASP A 3 -16.89 44.90 9.03
CA ASP A 3 -17.73 43.68 9.18
C ASP A 3 -17.21 42.47 8.39
N PHE A 4 -16.68 42.71 7.17
CA PHE A 4 -16.09 41.65 6.35
C PHE A 4 -14.79 41.11 6.98
N TYR A 5 -14.01 41.99 7.60
CA TYR A 5 -12.80 41.59 8.33
C TYR A 5 -13.13 40.81 9.60
N ALA A 6 -14.18 41.20 10.33
CA ALA A 6 -14.65 40.50 11.52
C ALA A 6 -15.17 39.09 11.19
N ASP A 7 -15.97 38.95 10.12
CA ASP A 7 -16.47 37.65 9.65
C ASP A 7 -15.34 36.75 9.13
N PHE A 8 -14.38 37.32 8.41
CA PHE A 8 -13.21 36.60 7.92
C PHE A 8 -12.33 36.09 9.08
N MET A 9 -12.08 36.94 10.09
CA MET A 9 -11.33 36.55 11.29
C MET A 9 -12.09 35.54 12.15
N GLY A 10 -13.42 35.60 12.19
CA GLY A 10 -14.27 34.60 12.83
C GLY A 10 -14.23 33.23 12.14
N LEU A 11 -14.15 33.21 10.81
CA LEU A 11 -13.99 31.98 10.02
C LEU A 11 -12.58 31.39 10.21
N MET A 12 -11.55 32.23 10.24
CA MET A 12 -10.14 31.84 10.46
C MET A 12 -9.84 31.42 11.90
N ARG A 13 -10.73 31.64 12.86
CA ARG A 13 -10.58 31.16 14.25
C ARG A 13 -11.07 29.73 14.45
N LYS A 14 -11.76 29.15 13.46
CA LYS A 14 -12.24 27.77 13.53
C LYS A 14 -11.07 26.82 13.30
N PRO A 15 -10.76 25.92 14.25
CA PRO A 15 -9.57 25.06 14.16
C PRO A 15 -9.56 24.21 12.88
N ALA A 16 -10.71 23.71 12.44
CA ALA A 16 -10.84 22.96 11.18
C ALA A 16 -10.47 23.79 9.91
N VAL A 17 -10.77 25.09 9.89
CA VAL A 17 -10.44 25.95 8.74
C VAL A 17 -8.93 26.24 8.72
N VAL A 18 -8.34 26.44 9.90
CA VAL A 18 -6.89 26.63 10.03
C VAL A 18 -6.14 25.35 9.66
N GLU A 19 -6.58 24.19 10.12
CA GLU A 19 -5.99 22.89 9.78
C GLU A 19 -6.04 22.61 8.28
N THR A 20 -7.19 22.83 7.63
CA THR A 20 -7.32 22.67 6.17
C THR A 20 -6.45 23.66 5.39
N LEU A 21 -6.29 24.90 5.85
CA LEU A 21 -5.38 25.86 5.24
C LEU A 21 -3.91 25.46 5.40
N ILE A 22 -3.53 24.94 6.57
CA ILE A 22 -2.19 24.42 6.82
C ILE A 22 -1.92 23.20 5.93
N ASP A 23 -2.88 22.29 5.79
CA ASP A 23 -2.76 21.12 4.91
C ASP A 23 -2.62 21.53 3.44
N VAL A 24 -3.41 22.51 2.98
CA VAL A 24 -3.30 23.06 1.61
C VAL A 24 -1.94 23.72 1.39
N LEU A 25 -1.42 24.47 2.37
CA LEU A 25 -0.09 25.08 2.31
C LEU A 25 1.02 24.01 2.28
N LEU A 26 0.91 22.96 3.10
CA LEU A 26 1.85 21.84 3.12
C LEU A 26 1.82 21.05 1.80
N CYS A 27 0.65 20.86 1.19
CA CYS A 27 0.51 20.27 -0.14
C CYS A 27 1.10 21.14 -1.26
N ALA A 28 1.17 22.46 -1.06
CA ALA A 28 1.80 23.37 -2.03
C ALA A 28 3.34 23.37 -1.95
N VAL A 29 3.95 22.93 -0.84
CA VAL A 29 5.41 22.93 -0.66
C VAL A 29 6.14 22.10 -1.72
N PRO A 30 5.76 20.83 -2.03
CA PRO A 30 6.44 20.05 -3.08
C PRO A 30 6.32 20.68 -4.47
N ILE A 31 5.20 21.34 -4.75
CA ILE A 31 4.96 22.04 -6.02
C ILE A 31 5.92 23.23 -6.15
N TRP A 32 6.04 24.04 -5.10
CA TRP A 32 6.98 25.16 -5.08
C TRP A 32 8.44 24.71 -5.12
N VAL A 33 8.80 23.61 -4.46
CA VAL A 33 10.14 23.01 -4.55
C VAL A 33 10.45 22.59 -5.99
N ALA A 34 9.51 21.94 -6.68
CA ALA A 34 9.69 21.57 -8.09
C ALA A 34 9.84 22.80 -9.01
N VAL A 35 9.09 23.87 -8.75
CA VAL A 35 9.22 25.15 -9.47
C VAL A 35 10.59 25.79 -9.23
N MET A 36 11.06 25.83 -7.98
CA MET A 36 12.37 26.39 -7.64
C MET A 36 13.51 25.57 -8.25
N ILE A 37 13.42 24.23 -8.25
CA ILE A 37 14.37 23.35 -8.94
C ILE A 37 14.34 23.63 -10.45
N GLY A 38 13.16 23.73 -11.06
CA GLY A 38 13.02 24.05 -12.49
C GLY A 38 13.58 25.43 -12.84
N MET A 39 13.42 26.43 -11.98
CA MET A 39 14.02 27.75 -12.13
C MET A 39 15.54 27.71 -12.01
N VAL A 40 16.08 27.02 -11.00
CA VAL A 40 17.53 26.88 -10.81
C VAL A 40 18.14 26.12 -11.98
N VAL A 41 17.56 25.00 -12.40
CA VAL A 41 18.01 24.25 -13.57
C VAL A 41 17.91 25.12 -14.83
N GLY A 42 16.81 25.84 -15.04
CA GLY A 42 16.64 26.75 -16.19
C GLY A 42 17.59 27.94 -16.19
N TRP A 43 17.99 28.46 -15.02
CA TRP A 43 18.94 29.56 -14.87
C TRP A 43 20.39 29.10 -14.96
N SER A 44 20.69 27.91 -14.44
CA SER A 44 22.01 27.27 -14.51
C SER A 44 22.28 26.63 -15.87
N TRP A 45 21.24 26.36 -16.67
CA TRP A 45 21.36 25.86 -18.04
C TRP A 45 21.65 27.00 -19.01
N ARG A 46 22.94 27.36 -19.15
CA ARG A 46 23.43 28.08 -20.33
C ARG A 46 24.03 27.07 -21.31
N PRO A 47 23.31 26.67 -22.37
CA PRO A 47 23.87 25.74 -23.35
C PRO A 47 25.00 26.44 -24.09
N ARG A 48 26.22 25.92 -23.98
CA ARG A 48 27.42 26.46 -24.68
C ARG A 48 27.31 26.33 -26.22
N TRP A 49 26.28 25.66 -26.73
CA TRP A 49 25.97 25.47 -28.14
C TRP A 49 25.19 26.63 -28.77
N THR A 50 24.70 27.61 -28.01
CA THR A 50 24.02 28.79 -28.57
C THR A 50 24.94 29.62 -29.48
N GLY A 51 26.26 29.59 -29.25
CA GLY A 51 27.25 30.18 -30.17
C GLY A 51 27.39 29.45 -31.50
N LEU A 52 27.20 28.12 -31.53
CA LEU A 52 27.29 27.31 -32.75
C LEU A 52 26.04 27.48 -33.64
N ILE A 53 24.87 27.65 -33.04
CA ILE A 53 23.63 27.99 -33.77
C ILE A 53 23.73 29.41 -34.37
N PHE A 54 24.39 30.35 -33.68
CA PHE A 54 24.60 31.71 -34.17
C PHE A 54 25.65 31.83 -35.29
N LEU A 55 26.60 30.90 -35.41
CA LEU A 55 27.52 30.85 -36.55
C LEU A 55 26.91 30.15 -37.78
N GLY A 56 26.06 29.14 -37.57
CA GLY A 56 25.49 28.33 -38.66
C GLY A 56 24.34 28.98 -39.45
N LEU A 57 23.73 30.05 -38.92
CA LEU A 57 22.53 30.66 -39.52
C LEU A 57 22.72 32.12 -39.97
N ARG A 58 23.95 32.52 -40.32
CA ARG A 58 24.23 33.91 -40.76
C ARG A 58 24.01 34.18 -42.26
N SER A 59 23.52 33.21 -43.04
CA SER A 59 23.44 33.39 -44.49
C SER A 59 22.08 33.88 -45.03
N LYS A 60 20.92 33.54 -44.46
CA LYS A 60 19.64 33.85 -45.13
C LYS A 60 18.44 34.08 -44.21
N PHE A 61 18.47 35.02 -43.27
CA PHE A 61 17.24 35.63 -42.72
C PHE A 61 17.57 37.00 -42.11
N ARG A 62 17.81 38.01 -42.97
CA ARG A 62 18.01 39.41 -42.56
C ARG A 62 16.75 40.27 -42.69
N PHE A 63 15.57 39.67 -42.84
CA PHE A 63 14.31 40.40 -42.91
C PHE A 63 13.27 39.65 -42.10
N LEU A 64 13.09 40.08 -40.84
CA LEU A 64 11.89 40.00 -39.98
C LEU A 64 12.21 40.01 -38.47
N TRP A 65 13.44 40.29 -38.04
CA TRP A 65 13.76 40.31 -36.60
C TRP A 65 14.57 41.51 -36.10
N THR A 66 14.35 42.71 -36.64
CA THR A 66 14.93 43.96 -36.11
C THR A 66 13.96 44.78 -35.26
N ALA A 67 12.84 44.21 -34.81
CA ALA A 67 11.89 44.89 -33.93
C ALA A 67 11.43 44.00 -32.75
N VAL A 68 12.36 43.41 -32.01
CA VAL A 68 12.06 42.85 -30.67
C VAL A 68 13.28 43.06 -29.76
N PRO A 69 13.16 43.76 -28.62
CA PRO A 69 14.28 43.90 -27.68
C PRO A 69 14.65 42.53 -27.07
N PRO A 70 15.93 42.26 -26.82
CA PRO A 70 16.42 40.94 -26.42
C PRO A 70 16.05 40.65 -24.96
N GLY A 71 15.25 39.60 -24.71
CA GLY A 71 15.03 39.12 -23.34
C GLY A 71 13.72 38.39 -23.01
N PHE A 72 12.86 38.03 -23.98
CA PHE A 72 11.48 37.61 -23.67
C PHE A 72 10.99 36.32 -24.37
N GLY A 73 11.88 35.34 -24.62
CA GLY A 73 11.52 34.08 -25.31
C GLY A 73 10.76 33.05 -24.47
N ALA A 74 11.06 32.91 -23.17
CA ALA A 74 10.50 31.83 -22.34
C ALA A 74 9.11 32.13 -21.73
N ARG A 75 8.70 33.42 -21.68
CA ARG A 75 7.45 33.82 -21.01
C ARG A 75 6.19 33.55 -21.85
N ARG A 76 6.30 33.45 -23.18
CA ARG A 76 5.13 33.24 -24.07
C ARG A 76 4.65 31.79 -24.12
N LEU A 77 5.55 30.82 -23.94
CA LEU A 77 5.17 29.41 -23.77
C LEU A 77 4.46 29.20 -22.43
N TRP A 78 4.87 29.93 -21.38
CA TRP A 78 4.20 29.89 -20.09
C TRP A 78 2.78 30.44 -20.18
N PHE A 79 2.56 31.62 -20.77
CA PHE A 79 1.21 32.18 -20.94
C PHE A 79 0.28 31.31 -21.78
N ALA A 80 0.78 30.57 -22.78
CA ALA A 80 -0.02 29.60 -23.53
C ALA A 80 -0.46 28.41 -22.66
N PHE A 81 0.43 27.86 -21.82
CA PHE A 81 0.09 26.77 -20.89
C PHE A 81 -0.75 27.23 -19.69
N THR A 82 -0.60 28.47 -19.22
CA THR A 82 -1.47 29.04 -18.16
C THR A 82 -2.86 29.38 -18.71
N ALA A 83 -2.96 29.85 -19.95
CA ALA A 83 -4.24 30.09 -20.60
C ALA A 83 -5.02 28.78 -20.87
N LEU A 84 -4.33 27.70 -21.28
CA LEU A 84 -4.94 26.38 -21.50
C LEU A 84 -5.41 25.71 -20.20
N SER A 85 -4.74 25.94 -19.07
CA SER A 85 -5.15 25.43 -17.75
C SER A 85 -6.23 26.26 -17.07
N ALA A 86 -6.29 27.59 -17.32
CA ALA A 86 -7.38 28.44 -16.84
C ALA A 86 -8.68 28.25 -17.66
N PHE A 87 -8.59 27.89 -18.95
CA PHE A 87 -9.77 27.73 -19.82
C PHE A 87 -10.60 26.47 -19.50
N SER A 88 -10.01 25.42 -18.92
CA SER A 88 -10.75 24.21 -18.52
C SER A 88 -11.51 24.38 -17.20
N VAL A 89 -11.05 25.28 -16.32
CA VAL A 89 -11.72 25.62 -15.05
C VAL A 89 -12.81 26.68 -15.27
N CYS A 90 -12.59 27.67 -16.14
CA CYS A 90 -13.60 28.70 -16.43
C CYS A 90 -14.81 28.18 -17.21
N ARG A 91 -14.74 27.07 -17.96
CA ARG A 91 -15.93 26.47 -18.61
C ARG A 91 -16.95 25.90 -17.63
N LYS A 92 -16.50 25.30 -16.51
CA LYS A 92 -17.41 24.74 -15.49
C LYS A 92 -18.07 25.81 -14.62
N LEU A 93 -17.40 26.95 -14.43
CA LEU A 93 -17.96 28.09 -13.71
C LEU A 93 -18.90 28.92 -14.59
N TRP A 94 -18.59 29.11 -15.88
CA TRP A 94 -19.44 29.85 -16.82
C TRP A 94 -20.77 29.12 -17.15
N SER A 95 -20.81 27.79 -17.11
CA SER A 95 -22.06 27.03 -17.27
C SER A 95 -22.99 27.12 -16.05
N SER A 96 -22.50 27.57 -14.89
CA SER A 96 -23.30 27.75 -13.67
C SER A 96 -23.84 29.17 -13.48
N PHE A 97 -23.35 30.15 -14.25
CA PHE A 97 -23.74 31.57 -14.11
C PHE A 97 -24.78 32.04 -15.13
N ASN A 98 -25.00 31.28 -16.22
CA ASN A 98 -25.98 31.62 -17.28
C ASN A 98 -27.37 30.99 -17.08
N GLY A 99 -27.73 30.65 -15.84
CA GLY A 99 -28.98 29.99 -15.51
C GLY A 99 -29.88 30.81 -14.59
N LYS A 100 -30.29 32.02 -15.00
CA LYS A 100 -31.61 32.66 -14.75
C LYS A 100 -31.50 34.18 -14.86
N TYR A 101 -32.40 34.80 -15.62
CA TYR A 101 -33.32 35.85 -15.14
C TYR A 101 -34.17 36.37 -16.31
N GLU A 102 -35.46 35.99 -16.36
CA GLU A 102 -36.56 36.91 -16.68
C GLU A 102 -37.81 36.49 -15.91
N GLY A 103 -38.22 37.35 -14.97
CA GLY A 103 -39.57 37.93 -14.92
C GLY A 103 -40.69 37.19 -14.15
N PRO A 104 -41.49 37.90 -13.31
CA PRO A 104 -42.33 37.29 -12.27
C PRO A 104 -43.79 37.13 -12.68
N ARG A 105 -44.50 36.13 -12.14
CA ARG A 105 -45.96 36.17 -11.91
C ARG A 105 -46.39 35.32 -10.71
N ASP A 106 -47.41 35.85 -10.05
CA ASP A 106 -47.94 35.55 -8.73
C ASP A 106 -48.60 34.18 -8.53
N ALA A 107 -48.76 33.90 -7.22
CA ALA A 107 -49.95 33.35 -6.56
C ALA A 107 -49.90 31.89 -6.07
N ASN A 108 -50.18 31.79 -4.75
CA ASN A 108 -50.69 30.65 -3.99
C ASN A 108 -49.70 29.48 -3.76
N GLN A 109 -49.58 28.85 -2.58
CA GLN A 109 -50.37 28.88 -1.35
C GLN A 109 -49.58 28.09 -0.27
N THR A 110 -49.66 28.58 0.96
CA THR A 110 -49.70 27.81 2.23
C THR A 110 -48.42 27.18 2.83
N CYS A 111 -48.01 27.81 3.95
CA CYS A 111 -47.63 27.28 5.29
C CYS A 111 -47.38 25.75 5.43
N SER A 112 -46.40 25.24 6.18
CA SER A 112 -46.01 25.57 7.56
C SER A 112 -44.66 24.92 7.93
N ARG A 113 -44.04 25.44 9.00
CA ARG A 113 -42.74 25.06 9.57
C ARG A 113 -42.93 24.31 10.91
N ALA A 114 -41.96 23.44 11.23
CA ALA A 114 -41.49 22.95 12.56
C ALA A 114 -42.21 21.73 13.20
N PRO A 115 -41.60 21.03 14.19
CA PRO A 115 -40.18 20.69 14.42
C PRO A 115 -39.92 19.23 14.90
N ILE A 116 -38.64 18.96 15.19
CA ILE A 116 -37.96 17.85 15.88
C ILE A 116 -38.74 17.15 17.01
N SER A 117 -38.59 15.82 17.12
CA SER A 117 -38.65 15.10 18.41
C SER A 117 -37.69 13.89 18.46
N LEU A 118 -36.84 13.90 19.48
CA LEU A 118 -36.09 12.76 20.03
C LEU A 118 -37.07 11.81 20.72
N VAL A 119 -36.90 10.50 20.56
CA VAL A 119 -37.53 9.48 21.41
C VAL A 119 -36.50 8.40 21.71
N GLU A 120 -36.16 8.28 23.00
CA GLU A 120 -35.76 7.03 23.63
C GLU A 120 -37.02 6.16 23.79
N ASP A 121 -36.96 4.88 23.42
CA ASP A 121 -37.67 3.83 24.16
C ASP A 121 -37.04 2.45 23.93
N ASP A 122 -37.24 1.65 24.96
CA ASP A 122 -36.64 0.39 25.35
C ASP A 122 -37.33 -0.84 24.70
N GLY A 123 -36.71 -2.02 24.85
CA GLY A 123 -37.44 -3.29 24.98
C GLY A 123 -38.12 -3.96 23.78
N GLY A 124 -37.39 -4.88 23.13
CA GLY A 124 -37.92 -6.21 22.79
C GLY A 124 -38.63 -6.41 21.45
N GLY A 125 -38.19 -7.39 20.67
CA GLY A 125 -38.97 -7.91 19.55
C GLY A 125 -38.15 -8.48 18.41
N PHE A 126 -37.72 -9.73 18.56
CA PHE A 126 -37.12 -10.59 17.56
C PHE A 126 -37.82 -10.43 16.19
N SER A 127 -37.12 -9.88 15.19
CA SER A 127 -37.54 -9.93 13.80
C SER A 127 -36.45 -10.64 13.01
N SER A 128 -36.70 -11.93 12.82
CA SER A 128 -35.92 -12.87 12.01
C SER A 128 -35.87 -12.36 10.58
N SER A 129 -34.77 -11.75 10.18
CA SER A 129 -34.49 -11.39 8.79
C SER A 129 -33.65 -12.50 8.17
N ASN A 130 -34.30 -13.34 7.34
CA ASN A 130 -33.72 -14.31 6.39
C ASN A 130 -32.22 -14.54 6.51
N GLY A 131 -31.84 -15.42 7.43
CA GLY A 131 -30.49 -15.98 7.46
C GLY A 131 -30.26 -16.78 6.18
N ILE A 132 -29.35 -16.30 5.34
CA ILE A 132 -28.68 -17.19 4.40
C ILE A 132 -28.01 -18.24 5.27
N TYR A 133 -28.49 -19.49 5.21
CA TYR A 133 -27.79 -20.65 5.78
C TYR A 133 -26.50 -20.82 4.98
N VAL A 134 -25.48 -20.07 5.35
CA VAL A 134 -24.10 -20.38 4.97
C VAL A 134 -23.72 -21.53 5.87
N ASP A 135 -23.52 -22.71 5.30
CA ASP A 135 -23.01 -23.86 6.05
C ASP A 135 -21.67 -23.48 6.69
N GLU A 136 -21.64 -23.45 8.02
CA GLU A 136 -20.51 -23.01 8.83
C GLU A 136 -19.24 -23.79 8.48
N HIS A 137 -19.40 -25.07 8.13
CA HIS A 137 -18.31 -26.01 7.94
C HIS A 137 -17.43 -25.74 6.71
N ASP A 138 -17.91 -24.95 5.73
CA ASP A 138 -17.20 -24.77 4.45
C ASP A 138 -16.62 -23.36 4.24
N ILE A 139 -16.82 -22.43 5.19
CA ILE A 139 -16.38 -21.04 5.00
C ILE A 139 -14.85 -20.95 5.07
N VAL A 140 -14.25 -21.46 6.15
CA VAL A 140 -12.79 -21.61 6.29
C VAL A 140 -12.52 -23.06 6.70
N SER A 141 -12.09 -23.83 5.72
CA SER A 141 -12.00 -25.29 5.76
C SER A 141 -10.58 -25.76 6.12
N GLU A 142 -10.44 -27.05 6.40
CA GLU A 142 -9.13 -27.68 6.61
C GLU A 142 -8.24 -27.62 5.35
N LYS A 143 -8.82 -27.59 4.14
CA LYS A 143 -8.07 -27.39 2.89
C LYS A 143 -7.35 -26.04 2.84
N ASP A 144 -7.94 -25.01 3.43
CA ASP A 144 -7.31 -23.69 3.50
C ASP A 144 -6.11 -23.69 4.48
N LEU A 145 -6.20 -24.50 5.54
CA LEU A 145 -5.08 -24.74 6.45
C LEU A 145 -3.97 -25.56 5.77
N GLU A 146 -4.32 -26.64 5.08
CA GLU A 146 -3.36 -27.43 4.29
C GLU A 146 -2.63 -26.57 3.27
N HIS A 147 -3.35 -25.65 2.61
CA HIS A 147 -2.75 -24.68 1.70
C HIS A 147 -1.74 -23.76 2.39
N LEU A 148 -2.07 -23.23 3.58
CA LEU A 148 -1.14 -22.44 4.39
C LEU A 148 0.12 -23.24 4.73
N LEU A 149 -0.05 -24.47 5.23
CA LEU A 149 1.06 -25.34 5.62
C LEU A 149 1.96 -25.66 4.43
N HIS A 150 1.37 -26.00 3.28
CA HIS A 150 2.11 -26.27 2.05
C HIS A 150 3.03 -25.11 1.63
N ILE A 151 2.59 -23.85 1.80
CA ILE A 151 3.42 -22.68 1.50
C ILE A 151 4.49 -22.46 2.57
N LEU A 152 4.15 -22.64 3.85
CA LEU A 152 5.08 -22.47 4.97
C LEU A 152 6.24 -23.47 4.93
N ASP A 153 5.97 -24.71 4.54
CA ASP A 153 6.95 -25.82 4.50
C ASP A 153 7.93 -25.71 3.32
N GLY A 154 7.81 -24.67 2.47
CA GLY A 154 8.68 -24.50 1.31
C GLY A 154 8.42 -25.53 0.19
N LYS A 155 7.31 -26.29 0.26
CA LYS A 155 6.90 -27.28 -0.76
C LYS A 155 6.41 -26.64 -2.07
N VAL A 156 6.31 -25.31 -2.10
CA VAL A 156 6.28 -24.53 -3.34
C VAL A 156 7.69 -24.59 -3.93
N GLY A 157 7.96 -25.68 -4.65
CA GLY A 157 9.29 -26.19 -4.98
C GLY A 157 10.31 -25.14 -5.41
N ASP A 158 11.52 -25.21 -4.84
CA ASP A 158 12.67 -24.35 -5.15
C ASP A 158 12.29 -22.87 -5.37
N ALA A 159 11.28 -22.36 -4.65
CA ALA A 159 10.82 -21.00 -4.83
C ALA A 159 11.97 -20.05 -4.53
N ALA A 160 12.47 -19.37 -5.57
CA ALA A 160 13.42 -18.28 -5.45
C ALA A 160 12.74 -17.09 -4.76
N TRP A 161 12.51 -17.22 -3.45
CA TRP A 161 12.07 -16.15 -2.58
C TRP A 161 13.08 -15.02 -2.69
N GLN A 162 12.65 -13.91 -3.27
CA GLN A 162 13.48 -12.74 -3.42
C GLN A 162 13.42 -11.95 -2.12
N ASN A 163 14.57 -11.74 -1.48
CA ASN A 163 14.65 -10.89 -0.30
C ASN A 163 14.12 -9.48 -0.65
N GLN A 164 13.19 -8.99 0.16
CA GLN A 164 12.59 -7.67 0.03
C GLN A 164 13.10 -6.71 1.09
N MET A 165 13.25 -7.19 2.32
CA MET A 165 13.59 -6.36 3.47
C MET A 165 14.14 -7.20 4.61
N GLU A 166 15.15 -6.66 5.26
CA GLU A 166 15.61 -7.14 6.56
C GLU A 166 15.93 -5.95 7.46
N ARG A 167 15.29 -5.93 8.63
CA ARG A 167 15.36 -4.85 9.60
C ARG A 167 15.29 -5.42 11.01
N ALA A 168 16.04 -4.79 11.91
CA ALA A 168 16.00 -5.13 13.33
C ALA A 168 15.86 -3.86 14.16
N THR A 169 15.22 -4.02 15.30
CA THR A 169 15.14 -3.06 16.40
C THR A 169 15.49 -3.80 17.69
N PRO A 170 15.66 -3.12 18.83
CA PRO A 170 15.94 -3.80 20.09
C PRO A 170 14.90 -4.87 20.48
N ASN A 171 13.63 -4.67 20.13
CA ASN A 171 12.51 -5.51 20.58
C ASN A 171 11.79 -6.25 19.44
N MET A 172 12.31 -6.18 18.21
CA MET A 172 11.69 -6.82 17.05
C MET A 172 12.69 -7.05 15.92
N ILE A 173 12.63 -8.22 15.29
CA ILE A 173 13.28 -8.54 14.01
C ILE A 173 12.19 -8.68 12.95
N TYR A 174 12.44 -8.14 11.76
CA TYR A 174 11.52 -8.23 10.63
C TYR A 174 12.28 -8.58 9.35
N GLN A 175 11.87 -9.67 8.72
CA GLN A 175 12.39 -10.15 7.45
C GLN A 175 11.21 -10.35 6.49
N ALA A 176 11.38 -9.99 5.23
CA ALA A 176 10.36 -10.16 4.21
C ALA A 176 10.95 -10.63 2.88
N TRP A 177 10.20 -11.49 2.22
CA TRP A 177 10.49 -12.06 0.92
C TRP A 177 9.26 -11.95 0.02
N ARG A 178 9.49 -11.98 -1.28
CA ARG A 178 8.43 -12.10 -2.29
C ARG A 178 8.71 -13.28 -3.21
N HIS A 179 7.65 -13.90 -3.69
CA HIS A 179 7.67 -14.89 -4.74
C HIS A 179 6.69 -14.46 -5.83
N GLU A 180 7.16 -14.45 -7.09
CA GLU A 180 6.36 -14.09 -8.25
C GLU A 180 6.16 -15.37 -9.08
N PRO A 181 5.05 -16.10 -8.90
CA PRO A 181 4.78 -17.31 -9.67
C PRO A 181 4.53 -16.96 -11.15
N LYS A 182 4.68 -17.95 -12.04
CA LYS A 182 4.38 -17.77 -13.48
C LYS A 182 2.91 -17.40 -13.70
N GLU A 183 2.03 -17.96 -12.89
CA GLU A 183 0.60 -17.74 -12.89
C GLU A 183 0.13 -17.41 -11.47
N GLY A 184 -0.78 -16.44 -11.34
CA GLY A 184 -1.33 -16.01 -10.06
C GLY A 184 -0.72 -14.72 -9.50
N PRO A 185 -1.16 -14.29 -8.31
CA PRO A 185 -0.70 -13.06 -7.68
C PRO A 185 0.72 -13.21 -7.13
N ILE A 186 1.36 -12.07 -6.85
CA ILE A 186 2.62 -12.04 -6.10
C ILE A 186 2.33 -12.50 -4.66
N ILE A 187 3.12 -13.45 -4.18
CA ILE A 187 3.03 -13.99 -2.83
C ILE A 187 4.12 -13.32 -1.98
N TYR A 188 3.73 -12.77 -0.85
CA TYR A 188 4.63 -12.20 0.14
C TYR A 188 4.74 -13.13 1.35
N ARG A 189 5.97 -13.33 1.81
CA ARG A 189 6.28 -13.99 3.08
C ARG A 189 6.96 -12.98 3.99
N SER A 190 6.55 -12.88 5.24
CA SER A 190 7.33 -12.15 6.24
C SER A 190 7.50 -12.95 7.52
N ARG A 191 8.66 -12.79 8.15
CA ARG A 191 8.98 -13.32 9.46
C ARG A 191 9.19 -12.14 10.40
N THR A 192 8.38 -12.07 11.45
CA THR A 192 8.50 -11.06 12.51
C THR A 192 8.75 -11.77 13.82
N VAL A 193 9.80 -11.40 14.55
CA VAL A 193 10.05 -11.89 15.91
C VAL A 193 9.85 -10.75 16.88
N PHE A 194 8.92 -10.90 17.82
CA PHE A 194 8.70 -9.97 18.93
C PHE A 194 9.39 -10.49 20.18
N GLU A 195 10.34 -9.73 20.71
CA GLU A 195 10.99 -10.06 21.99
C GLU A 195 10.01 -9.90 23.16
N ASP A 196 10.18 -10.70 24.22
CA ASP A 196 9.41 -10.59 25.47
C ASP A 196 7.88 -10.60 25.24
N ALA A 197 7.40 -11.52 24.39
CA ALA A 197 5.98 -11.63 24.02
C ALA A 197 5.57 -13.10 23.89
N THR A 198 4.41 -13.46 24.44
CA THR A 198 3.89 -14.83 24.33
C THR A 198 3.05 -15.02 23.05
N PRO A 199 2.98 -16.24 22.49
CA PRO A 199 2.12 -16.56 21.35
C PRO A 199 0.65 -16.19 21.56
N GLU A 200 0.10 -16.38 22.76
CA GLU A 200 -1.30 -16.05 23.09
C GLU A 200 -1.56 -14.55 22.98
N LEU A 201 -0.63 -13.74 23.49
CA LEU A 201 -0.73 -12.29 23.47
C LEU A 201 -0.67 -11.78 22.02
N VAL A 202 0.24 -12.33 21.23
CA VAL A 202 0.41 -11.98 19.82
C VAL A 202 -0.78 -12.43 18.99
N ARG A 203 -1.31 -13.64 19.22
CA ARG A 203 -2.57 -14.12 18.62
C ARG A 203 -3.71 -13.15 18.89
N ASP A 204 -3.94 -12.79 20.15
CA ASP A 204 -5.01 -11.87 20.54
C ASP A 204 -4.82 -10.52 19.83
N PHE A 205 -3.60 -9.97 19.78
CA PHE A 205 -3.28 -8.72 19.10
C PHE A 205 -3.61 -8.72 17.59
N PHE A 206 -3.24 -9.79 16.87
CA PHE A 206 -3.50 -9.89 15.42
C PHE A 206 -4.98 -10.09 15.09
N TRP A 207 -5.76 -10.65 16.01
CA TRP A 207 -7.19 -10.90 15.81
C TRP A 207 -8.09 -9.74 16.25
N ASP A 208 -7.59 -8.84 17.11
CA ASP A 208 -8.34 -7.78 17.75
C ASP A 208 -8.54 -6.55 16.84
N ASP A 209 -9.58 -6.58 16.00
CA ASP A 209 -9.90 -5.46 15.10
C ASP A 209 -10.37 -4.19 15.82
N GLU A 210 -11.01 -4.33 16.99
CA GLU A 210 -11.38 -3.21 17.86
C GLU A 210 -10.13 -2.44 18.31
N PHE A 211 -9.08 -3.16 18.69
CA PHE A 211 -7.79 -2.55 19.01
C PHE A 211 -7.05 -2.09 17.76
N ARG A 212 -7.21 -2.79 16.63
CA ARG A 212 -6.50 -2.47 15.39
C ARG A 212 -6.78 -1.08 14.86
N LEU A 213 -8.01 -0.59 14.99
CA LEU A 213 -8.35 0.81 14.66
C LEU A 213 -7.49 1.85 15.40
N LYS A 214 -6.91 1.50 16.55
CA LYS A 214 -6.11 2.42 17.37
C LYS A 214 -4.68 2.57 16.89
N TRP A 215 -4.14 1.61 16.13
CA TRP A 215 -2.74 1.60 15.71
C TRP A 215 -2.54 1.50 14.19
N ASP A 216 -3.44 0.85 13.47
CA ASP A 216 -3.38 0.71 12.02
C ASP A 216 -4.13 1.85 11.33
N SER A 217 -3.38 2.86 10.89
CA SER A 217 -3.93 4.00 10.16
C SER A 217 -4.59 3.64 8.83
N MET A 218 -4.32 2.46 8.27
CA MET A 218 -4.96 2.03 7.03
C MET A 218 -6.35 1.47 7.30
N LEU A 219 -6.67 0.95 8.50
CA LEU A 219 -8.02 0.42 8.78
C LEU A 219 -8.97 1.57 9.12
N ALA A 220 -9.90 1.87 8.23
CA ALA A 220 -10.87 2.96 8.40
C ALA A 220 -12.14 2.54 9.13
N TYR A 221 -12.53 1.28 8.92
CA TYR A 221 -13.79 0.73 9.37
C TYR A 221 -13.63 -0.78 9.51
N PHE A 222 -14.24 -1.33 10.55
CA PHE A 222 -14.51 -2.76 10.62
C PHE A 222 -15.93 -3.00 11.14
N LYS A 223 -16.54 -4.11 10.73
CA LYS A 223 -17.77 -4.64 11.31
C LYS A 223 -17.74 -6.15 11.27
N ILE A 224 -18.07 -6.78 12.38
CA ILE A 224 -18.30 -8.22 12.46
C ILE A 224 -19.64 -8.51 11.79
N LEU A 225 -19.62 -9.32 10.72
CA LEU A 225 -20.82 -9.69 9.97
C LEU A 225 -21.45 -10.97 10.51
N ALA A 226 -20.62 -11.95 10.87
CA ALA A 226 -21.05 -13.21 11.47
C ALA A 226 -19.95 -13.78 12.37
N GLU A 227 -20.33 -14.50 13.41
CA GLU A 227 -19.44 -15.25 14.28
C GLU A 227 -20.03 -16.63 14.50
N PHE A 228 -19.15 -17.62 14.50
CA PHE A 228 -19.46 -19.02 14.68
C PHE A 228 -18.61 -19.54 15.85
N PRO A 229 -19.13 -19.51 17.10
CA PRO A 229 -18.34 -19.78 18.29
C PRO A 229 -17.82 -21.21 18.40
N ASP A 230 -18.49 -22.17 17.75
CA ASP A 230 -18.14 -23.60 17.83
C ASP A 230 -16.87 -23.90 17.01
N SER A 231 -16.80 -23.40 15.77
CA SER A 231 -15.59 -23.48 14.94
C SER A 231 -14.55 -22.40 15.24
N GLY A 232 -14.95 -21.30 15.88
CA GLY A 232 -14.12 -20.10 16.04
C GLY A 232 -14.04 -19.24 14.78
N THR A 233 -14.90 -19.50 13.79
CA THR A 233 -14.92 -18.76 12.52
C THR A 233 -15.57 -17.40 12.71
N SER A 234 -15.04 -16.37 12.05
CA SER A 234 -15.67 -15.05 11.98
C SER A 234 -15.64 -14.51 10.56
N ILE A 235 -16.72 -13.85 10.14
CA ILE A 235 -16.78 -13.07 8.91
C ILE A 235 -16.76 -11.60 9.29
N VAL A 236 -15.84 -10.84 8.70
CA VAL A 236 -15.61 -9.43 9.02
C VAL A 236 -15.59 -8.60 7.75
N HIS A 237 -16.22 -7.44 7.81
CA HIS A 237 -16.15 -6.40 6.79
C HIS A 237 -15.11 -5.37 7.19
N TRP A 238 -14.09 -5.15 6.38
CA TRP A 238 -13.11 -4.07 6.54
C TRP A 238 -13.18 -3.06 5.39
N ILE A 239 -12.93 -1.79 5.69
CA ILE A 239 -12.57 -0.78 4.70
C ILE A 239 -11.17 -0.28 5.05
N LYS A 240 -10.23 -0.39 4.11
CA LYS A 240 -8.88 0.15 4.23
C LYS A 240 -8.70 1.41 3.40
N LYS A 241 -8.13 2.45 4.02
CA LYS A 241 -7.65 3.64 3.34
C LYS A 241 -6.44 3.32 2.49
N PHE A 242 -6.51 3.76 1.23
CA PHE A 242 -5.37 3.74 0.32
C PHE A 242 -4.96 5.18 -0.02
N PRO A 243 -3.74 5.38 -0.56
CA PRO A 243 -3.34 6.70 -1.03
C PRO A 243 -4.37 7.31 -1.99
N PHE A 244 -4.56 8.64 -1.93
CA PHE A 244 -5.65 9.38 -2.58
C PHE A 244 -5.78 9.15 -4.10
N PHE A 245 -4.73 8.68 -4.77
CA PHE A 245 -4.73 8.37 -6.19
C PHE A 245 -5.35 6.99 -6.52
N CYS A 246 -5.81 6.24 -5.51
CA CYS A 246 -6.57 5.01 -5.68
C CYS A 246 -7.83 5.03 -4.80
N ASN A 247 -8.87 4.28 -5.22
CA ASN A 247 -10.05 4.09 -4.38
C ASN A 247 -9.68 3.31 -3.09
N ASP A 248 -10.36 3.58 -1.99
CA ASP A 248 -10.28 2.74 -0.79
C ASP A 248 -10.64 1.29 -1.11
N ARG A 249 -10.14 0.33 -0.31
CA ARG A 249 -10.37 -1.09 -0.53
C ARG A 249 -11.35 -1.63 0.50
N GLU A 250 -12.29 -2.41 0.01
CA GLU A 250 -13.28 -3.10 0.83
C GLU A 250 -12.96 -4.59 0.83
N TYR A 251 -13.03 -5.19 2.02
CA TYR A 251 -12.74 -6.59 2.23
C TYR A 251 -13.89 -7.22 2.99
N ILE A 252 -14.34 -8.38 2.50
CA ILE A 252 -15.19 -9.27 3.26
C ILE A 252 -14.37 -10.53 3.47
N ILE A 253 -13.90 -10.72 4.70
CA ILE A 253 -12.96 -11.78 5.03
C ILE A 253 -13.60 -12.76 5.99
N ALA A 254 -13.35 -14.04 5.77
CA ALA A 254 -13.56 -15.07 6.77
C ALA A 254 -12.23 -15.49 7.36
N ARG A 255 -12.24 -15.75 8.66
CA ARG A 255 -11.03 -16.12 9.39
C ARG A 255 -11.31 -17.13 10.49
N ARG A 256 -10.35 -18.04 10.70
CA ARG A 256 -10.39 -19.11 11.72
C ARG A 256 -8.99 -19.43 12.24
N ILE A 257 -8.89 -19.91 13.47
CA ILE A 257 -7.62 -20.28 14.13
C ILE A 257 -7.60 -21.76 14.46
N TRP A 258 -6.53 -22.44 14.06
CA TRP A 258 -6.17 -23.76 14.53
C TRP A 258 -4.98 -23.70 15.49
N GLU A 259 -4.87 -24.69 16.37
CA GLU A 259 -3.82 -24.77 17.37
C GLU A 259 -3.25 -26.19 17.47
N SER A 260 -1.93 -26.27 17.52
CA SER A 260 -1.17 -27.50 17.77
C SER A 260 0.10 -27.16 18.56
N ARG A 261 0.37 -27.87 19.66
CA ARG A 261 1.61 -27.74 20.47
C ARG A 261 2.02 -26.30 20.85
N GLY A 262 1.05 -25.42 21.11
CA GLY A 262 1.31 -24.00 21.42
C GLY A 262 1.66 -23.14 20.19
N THR A 263 1.58 -23.70 18.99
CA THR A 263 1.63 -22.99 17.71
C THR A 263 0.20 -22.73 17.22
N TYR A 264 -0.06 -21.50 16.79
CA TYR A 264 -1.34 -21.09 16.20
C TYR A 264 -1.20 -20.91 14.70
N TYR A 265 -2.14 -21.46 13.94
CA TYR A 265 -2.27 -21.31 12.50
C TYR A 265 -3.57 -20.57 12.23
N CYS A 266 -3.48 -19.32 11.79
CA CYS A 266 -4.67 -18.55 11.52
C CYS A 266 -4.79 -18.29 10.03
N VAL A 267 -5.93 -18.68 9.48
CA VAL A 267 -6.26 -18.48 8.07
C VAL A 267 -7.22 -17.31 7.97
N THR A 268 -6.93 -16.38 7.05
CA THR A 268 -7.87 -15.32 6.65
C THR A 268 -7.96 -15.32 5.13
N LYS A 269 -9.16 -15.44 4.58
CA LYS A 269 -9.41 -15.36 3.13
C LYS A 269 -10.61 -14.50 2.79
N GLY A 270 -10.62 -13.96 1.57
CA GLY A 270 -11.78 -13.27 1.02
C GLY A 270 -12.93 -14.25 0.81
N VAL A 271 -14.16 -13.83 1.15
CA VAL A 271 -15.38 -14.63 0.95
C VAL A 271 -16.50 -13.77 0.35
N PRO A 272 -17.38 -14.35 -0.49
CA PRO A 272 -18.57 -13.65 -0.93
C PRO A 272 -19.54 -13.45 0.24
N PHE A 273 -20.29 -12.34 0.21
CA PHE A 273 -21.34 -12.07 1.19
C PHE A 273 -22.53 -11.41 0.48
N PRO A 274 -23.52 -12.19 0.02
CA PRO A 274 -24.57 -11.70 -0.89
C PRO A 274 -25.39 -10.52 -0.35
N SER A 275 -25.57 -10.42 0.96
CA SER A 275 -26.31 -9.32 1.59
C SER A 275 -25.54 -7.99 1.61
N LEU A 276 -24.26 -7.98 1.25
CA LEU A 276 -23.45 -6.78 1.06
C LEU A 276 -23.00 -6.71 -0.41
N PRO A 277 -23.80 -6.13 -1.33
CA PRO A 277 -23.47 -6.09 -2.75
C PRO A 277 -22.26 -5.20 -3.04
N LYS A 278 -21.57 -5.48 -4.15
CA LYS A 278 -20.36 -4.76 -4.57
C LYS A 278 -20.70 -3.33 -4.97
N GLN A 279 -19.96 -2.39 -4.43
CA GLN A 279 -20.02 -0.97 -4.81
C GLN A 279 -18.83 -0.63 -5.71
N GLU A 280 -18.94 0.46 -6.48
CA GLU A 280 -17.81 0.97 -7.27
C GLU A 280 -16.71 1.56 -6.37
N LYS A 281 -17.12 2.19 -5.26
CA LYS A 281 -16.25 2.84 -4.28
C LYS A 281 -16.81 2.57 -2.87
N PRO A 282 -16.02 2.02 -1.95
CA PRO A 282 -14.67 1.45 -2.12
C PRO A 282 -14.59 0.27 -3.12
N ARG A 283 -13.41 -0.02 -3.68
CA ARG A 283 -13.20 -1.19 -4.55
C ARG A 283 -13.15 -2.46 -3.69
N ARG A 284 -14.03 -3.41 -3.96
CA ARG A 284 -13.95 -4.73 -3.32
C ARG A 284 -12.76 -5.55 -3.80
N VAL A 285 -12.01 -6.11 -2.85
CA VAL A 285 -10.95 -7.09 -3.08
C VAL A 285 -11.56 -8.48 -2.95
N GLU A 286 -11.64 -9.19 -4.07
CA GLU A 286 -12.24 -10.54 -4.14
C GLU A 286 -11.21 -11.63 -3.83
N LEU A 287 -10.02 -11.53 -4.43
CA LEU A 287 -8.89 -12.40 -4.11
C LEU A 287 -8.12 -11.81 -2.92
N TYR A 288 -8.23 -12.46 -1.78
CA TYR A 288 -7.51 -12.09 -0.56
C TYR A 288 -7.12 -13.35 0.22
N PHE A 289 -5.85 -13.45 0.60
CA PHE A 289 -5.35 -14.43 1.55
C PHE A 289 -4.28 -13.78 2.42
N SER A 290 -4.44 -13.86 3.73
CA SER A 290 -3.53 -13.22 4.70
C SER A 290 -3.48 -14.05 5.96
N SER A 291 -2.57 -15.01 5.98
CA SER A 291 -2.60 -16.10 6.95
C SER A 291 -1.25 -16.22 7.66
N TRP A 292 -1.27 -16.59 8.93
CA TRP A 292 -0.12 -16.47 9.82
C TRP A 292 0.06 -17.72 10.69
N ARG A 293 1.33 -18.10 10.89
CA ARG A 293 1.78 -19.04 11.92
C ARG A 293 2.40 -18.25 13.07
N ILE A 294 1.97 -18.51 14.29
CA ILE A 294 2.44 -17.85 15.52
C ILE A 294 2.99 -18.92 16.46
N ARG A 295 4.26 -18.80 16.86
CA ARG A 295 4.91 -19.76 17.78
C ARG A 295 5.89 -19.09 18.73
N ALA A 296 6.20 -19.75 19.83
CA ALA A 296 7.27 -19.33 20.73
C ALA A 296 8.63 -19.66 20.09
N VAL A 297 9.62 -18.80 20.30
CA VAL A 297 11.00 -18.98 19.82
C VAL A 297 11.98 -18.45 20.87
N GLU A 298 13.23 -18.87 20.76
CA GLU A 298 14.31 -18.35 21.61
C GLU A 298 14.49 -16.84 21.42
N SER A 299 14.71 -16.14 22.52
CA SER A 299 15.09 -14.72 22.47
C SER A 299 16.49 -14.55 21.91
N ARG A 300 16.76 -13.40 21.26
CA ARG A 300 18.12 -13.02 20.89
C ARG A 300 19.06 -12.87 22.10
N LYS A 301 18.51 -12.80 23.32
CA LYS A 301 19.27 -12.70 24.57
C LYS A 301 20.15 -13.93 24.82
N GLN A 302 19.97 -15.02 24.05
CA GLN A 302 20.75 -16.26 24.16
C GLN A 302 20.71 -16.84 25.58
N ASP A 303 19.57 -16.67 26.26
CA ASP A 303 19.30 -17.20 27.60
C ASP A 303 18.75 -18.64 27.56
N GLY A 304 18.56 -19.20 26.35
CA GLY A 304 17.93 -20.50 26.12
C GLY A 304 16.44 -20.54 26.46
N GLN A 305 15.82 -19.38 26.73
CA GLN A 305 14.40 -19.30 27.07
C GLN A 305 13.57 -18.97 25.82
N LEU A 306 12.42 -19.63 25.70
CA LEU A 306 11.40 -19.35 24.68
C LEU A 306 10.57 -18.11 25.06
N SER A 307 11.24 -16.99 25.27
CA SER A 307 10.65 -15.73 25.74
C SER A 307 10.25 -14.78 24.60
N ALA A 308 10.56 -15.12 23.35
CA ALA A 308 10.15 -14.38 22.16
C ALA A 308 9.04 -15.11 21.38
N CYS A 309 8.34 -14.38 20.53
CA CYS A 309 7.30 -14.93 19.65
C CYS A 309 7.59 -14.61 18.20
N GLU A 310 7.58 -15.65 17.35
CA GLU A 310 7.70 -15.56 15.91
C GLU A 310 6.31 -15.59 15.25
N VAL A 311 6.13 -14.69 14.28
CA VAL A 311 4.99 -14.65 13.37
C VAL A 311 5.50 -14.78 11.95
N THR A 312 5.14 -15.88 11.28
CA THR A 312 5.35 -16.06 9.85
C THR A 312 4.03 -15.78 9.13
N LEU A 313 4.00 -14.75 8.28
CA LEU A 313 2.84 -14.34 7.48
C LEU A 313 3.05 -14.76 6.03
N ILE A 314 2.02 -15.35 5.43
CA ILE A 314 1.85 -15.56 4.00
C ILE A 314 0.70 -14.69 3.51
N HIS A 315 0.96 -13.88 2.49
CA HIS A 315 -0.01 -12.90 2.00
C HIS A 315 -0.01 -12.79 0.48
N TYR A 316 -1.20 -12.79 -0.12
CA TYR A 316 -1.44 -12.39 -1.49
C TYR A 316 -2.84 -11.82 -1.63
N GLU A 317 -3.01 -10.82 -2.50
CA GLU A 317 -4.30 -10.22 -2.79
C GLU A 317 -4.32 -9.58 -4.18
N ASP A 318 -5.51 -9.41 -4.76
CA ASP A 318 -5.71 -8.53 -5.91
C ASP A 318 -6.25 -7.17 -5.47
N MET A 319 -5.34 -6.23 -5.20
CA MET A 319 -5.66 -4.85 -4.86
C MET A 319 -6.24 -4.03 -6.03
N GLY A 320 -6.22 -4.53 -7.26
CA GLY A 320 -6.64 -3.80 -8.46
C GLY A 320 -5.69 -2.68 -8.86
N ILE A 321 -4.41 -2.82 -8.52
CA ILE A 321 -3.33 -1.92 -8.95
C ILE A 321 -2.29 -2.74 -9.69
N SER A 322 -1.54 -2.09 -10.58
CA SER A 322 -0.43 -2.76 -11.25
C SER A 322 0.62 -3.21 -10.24
N ASN A 323 1.22 -4.37 -10.53
CA ASN A 323 2.25 -4.97 -9.69
C ASN A 323 3.42 -4.00 -9.43
N ASP A 324 3.79 -3.18 -10.40
CA ASP A 324 4.89 -2.22 -10.24
C ASP A 324 4.55 -1.12 -9.22
N VAL A 325 3.31 -0.62 -9.23
CA VAL A 325 2.84 0.36 -8.24
C VAL A 325 2.80 -0.28 -6.85
N ALA A 326 2.29 -1.51 -6.75
CA ALA A 326 2.31 -2.27 -5.50
C ALA A 326 3.74 -2.47 -4.97
N LYS A 327 4.68 -2.87 -5.82
CA LYS A 327 6.10 -3.05 -5.48
C LYS A 327 6.74 -1.76 -4.96
N VAL A 328 6.46 -0.62 -5.60
CA VAL A 328 6.93 0.70 -5.13
C VAL A 328 6.35 1.02 -3.76
N GLY A 329 5.05 0.77 -3.55
CA GLY A 329 4.37 0.95 -2.28
C GLY A 329 4.98 0.11 -1.16
N VAL A 330 5.25 -1.18 -1.40
CA VAL A 330 5.91 -2.06 -0.43
C VAL A 330 7.32 -1.56 -0.12
N ARG A 331 8.12 -1.25 -1.14
CA ARG A 331 9.51 -0.82 -0.95
C ARG A 331 9.65 0.43 -0.07
N HIS A 332 8.75 1.40 -0.21
CA HIS A 332 8.85 2.69 0.49
C HIS A 332 7.97 2.78 1.74
N GLY A 333 6.80 2.11 1.74
CA GLY A 333 5.80 2.22 2.80
C GLY A 333 5.87 1.12 3.86
N MET A 334 6.31 -0.08 3.50
CA MET A 334 6.19 -1.27 4.37
C MET A 334 6.93 -1.09 5.71
N TRP A 335 8.14 -0.53 5.70
CA TRP A 335 8.87 -0.31 6.95
C TRP A 335 8.16 0.68 7.89
N GLY A 336 7.47 1.68 7.33
CA GLY A 336 6.63 2.59 8.11
C GLY A 336 5.47 1.85 8.78
N ALA A 337 4.80 0.96 8.04
CA ALA A 337 3.72 0.12 8.57
C ALA A 337 4.22 -0.86 9.64
N VAL A 338 5.36 -1.51 9.42
CA VAL A 338 5.99 -2.44 10.37
C VAL A 338 6.39 -1.75 11.69
N LYS A 339 6.89 -0.50 11.64
CA LYS A 339 7.13 0.29 12.86
C LYS A 339 5.85 0.58 13.63
N ARG A 340 4.74 0.86 12.94
CA ARG A 340 3.43 1.06 13.57
C ARG A 340 2.89 -0.24 14.17
N LEU A 341 3.06 -1.37 13.47
CA LEU A 341 2.75 -2.72 13.98
C LEU A 341 3.51 -2.98 15.29
N GLN A 342 4.82 -2.72 15.32
CA GLN A 342 5.63 -2.87 16.52
C GLN A 342 5.13 -2.00 17.68
N SER A 343 4.87 -0.71 17.43
CA SER A 343 4.36 0.21 18.44
C SER A 343 2.98 -0.22 18.95
N GLY A 344 2.09 -0.64 18.04
CA GLY A 344 0.76 -1.18 18.35
C GLY A 344 0.84 -2.42 19.23
N MET A 345 1.74 -3.36 18.91
CA MET A 345 1.96 -4.58 19.71
C MET A 345 2.39 -4.24 21.14
N ARG A 346 3.28 -3.26 21.33
CA ARG A 346 3.73 -2.84 22.67
C ARG A 346 2.63 -2.09 23.43
N ALA A 347 1.85 -1.28 22.75
CA ALA A 347 0.67 -0.64 23.34
C ALA A 347 -0.38 -1.70 23.76
N TYR A 348 -0.57 -2.75 22.97
CA TYR A 348 -1.44 -3.87 23.31
C TYR A 348 -0.95 -4.63 24.54
N GLN A 349 0.36 -4.93 24.59
CA GLN A 349 0.97 -5.60 25.73
C GLN A 349 0.81 -4.79 27.03
N LEU A 350 0.98 -3.47 26.97
CA LEU A 350 0.75 -2.59 28.12
C LEU A 350 -0.72 -2.60 28.55
N ARG A 351 -1.64 -2.44 27.59
CA ARG A 351 -3.09 -2.51 27.82
C ARG A 351 -3.50 -3.82 28.51
N ARG A 352 -2.95 -4.95 28.06
CA ARG A 352 -3.27 -6.28 28.61
C ARG A 352 -2.80 -6.46 30.06
N LYS A 353 -1.90 -5.61 30.56
CA LYS A 353 -1.52 -5.57 31.99
C LYS A 353 -2.46 -4.73 32.84
N THR A 354 -3.16 -3.76 32.24
CA THR A 354 -4.00 -2.78 32.96
C THR A 354 -5.50 -3.04 32.84
N GLU A 355 -5.96 -3.52 31.69
CA GLU A 355 -7.37 -3.83 31.43
C GLU A 355 -7.70 -5.27 31.82
N ALA A 356 -8.74 -5.46 32.62
CA ALA A 356 -9.16 -6.79 33.08
C ALA A 356 -9.94 -7.58 32.01
N SER A 357 -10.74 -6.90 31.18
CA SER A 357 -11.59 -7.53 30.17
C SER A 357 -10.97 -7.52 28.78
N LEU A 358 -11.19 -8.60 28.02
CA LEU A 358 -10.86 -8.69 26.61
C LEU A 358 -11.94 -8.08 25.72
N SER A 359 -11.55 -7.60 24.54
CA SER A 359 -12.48 -7.25 23.46
C SER A 359 -13.22 -8.49 22.96
N ARG A 360 -14.35 -8.28 22.25
CA ARG A 360 -15.09 -9.37 21.63
C ARG A 360 -14.22 -10.13 20.61
N CYS A 361 -13.45 -9.38 19.81
CA CYS A 361 -12.50 -9.97 18.87
C CYS A 361 -11.43 -10.83 19.56
N ALA A 362 -10.81 -10.34 20.64
CA ALA A 362 -9.80 -11.11 21.37
C ALA A 362 -10.37 -12.35 22.08
N LEU A 363 -11.63 -12.30 22.54
CA LEU A 363 -12.33 -13.49 23.05
C LEU A 363 -12.54 -14.54 21.95
N MET A 364 -12.95 -14.12 20.76
CA MET A 364 -13.08 -15.02 19.61
C MET A 364 -11.75 -15.64 19.19
N ALA A 365 -10.62 -14.93 19.33
CA ALA A 365 -9.29 -15.48 19.05
C ALA A 365 -8.94 -16.71 19.91
N ARG A 366 -9.60 -16.88 21.06
CA ARG A 366 -9.40 -18.02 21.96
C ARG A 366 -10.21 -19.25 21.59
N LYS A 367 -11.15 -19.13 20.66
CA LYS A 367 -11.93 -20.25 20.13
C LYS A 367 -11.11 -20.92 19.01
N THR A 368 -10.13 -21.74 19.41
CA THR A 368 -9.22 -22.43 18.48
C THR A 368 -9.70 -23.85 18.19
N THR A 369 -9.54 -24.28 16.95
CA THR A 369 -9.74 -25.70 16.57
C THR A 369 -8.45 -26.47 16.83
N LYS A 370 -8.51 -27.50 17.67
CA LYS A 370 -7.34 -28.34 17.96
C LYS A 370 -7.07 -29.28 16.78
N ILE A 371 -5.82 -29.34 16.33
CA ILE A 371 -5.41 -30.30 15.30
C ILE A 371 -4.89 -31.57 15.99
N PRO A 372 -5.34 -32.78 15.59
CA PRO A 372 -4.81 -34.03 16.11
C PRO A 372 -3.31 -34.17 15.82
N ILE A 373 -2.59 -34.79 16.75
CA ILE A 373 -1.11 -34.91 16.74
C ILE A 373 -0.60 -35.86 15.62
N ASP A 374 -1.49 -36.62 14.98
CA ASP A 374 -1.12 -37.72 14.09
C ASP A 374 -0.40 -37.27 12.81
N GLY A 375 0.91 -37.55 12.78
CA GLY A 375 1.75 -37.81 11.61
C GLY A 375 2.09 -36.63 10.70
N ALA A 376 1.10 -35.83 10.31
CA ALA A 376 1.28 -34.77 9.33
C ALA A 376 2.16 -33.66 9.90
N ILE A 377 1.79 -33.00 11.00
CA ILE A 377 2.52 -31.80 11.46
C ILE A 377 3.90 -32.14 12.09
N THR A 378 4.06 -33.29 12.73
CA THR A 378 5.32 -33.65 13.41
C THR A 378 6.48 -33.92 12.44
N SER A 379 6.20 -34.47 11.26
CA SER A 379 7.21 -34.59 10.20
C SER A 379 7.53 -33.24 9.56
N LEU A 380 6.53 -32.35 9.49
CA LEU A 380 6.63 -31.02 8.84
C LEU A 380 7.34 -29.97 9.70
N GLU A 381 7.16 -29.99 11.02
CA GLU A 381 7.86 -29.08 11.96
C GLU A 381 9.38 -29.35 11.99
N ALA A 382 9.79 -30.62 11.98
CA ALA A 382 11.20 -31.01 11.98
C ALA A 382 11.91 -30.66 10.66
N GLU A 383 11.21 -30.78 9.52
CA GLU A 383 11.74 -30.38 8.21
C GLU A 383 11.82 -28.86 8.05
N ALA A 384 10.84 -28.10 8.53
CA ALA A 384 10.83 -26.64 8.45
C ALA A 384 11.97 -26.01 9.27
N GLU A 385 12.28 -26.52 10.47
CA GLU A 385 13.42 -26.02 11.26
C GLU A 385 14.77 -26.25 10.56
N SER A 386 14.91 -27.36 9.84
CA SER A 386 16.12 -27.64 9.04
C SER A 386 16.26 -26.72 7.83
N SER A 387 15.15 -26.35 7.16
CA SER A 387 15.17 -25.49 5.98
C SER A 387 15.53 -24.04 6.35
N TYR A 388 15.01 -23.50 7.47
CA TYR A 388 15.39 -22.16 7.94
C TYR A 388 16.87 -22.09 8.37
N ALA A 389 17.41 -23.14 8.98
CA ALA A 389 18.84 -23.20 9.33
C ALA A 389 19.72 -23.18 8.07
N SER A 390 19.29 -23.85 6.99
CA SER A 390 20.00 -23.85 5.71
C SER A 390 19.90 -22.51 4.95
N GLU A 391 18.76 -21.82 5.00
CA GLU A 391 18.57 -20.48 4.42
C GLU A 391 19.42 -19.42 5.17
N ALA A 392 19.51 -19.51 6.50
CA ALA A 392 20.36 -18.64 7.31
C ALA A 392 21.86 -18.92 7.09
N ALA A 393 22.27 -20.19 6.98
CA ALA A 393 23.67 -20.59 6.74
C ALA A 393 24.19 -20.13 5.37
N ASN A 394 23.37 -20.13 4.32
CA ASN A 394 23.74 -19.61 2.99
C ASN A 394 23.94 -18.08 2.96
N SER A 395 23.48 -17.35 3.98
CA SER A 395 23.77 -15.92 4.13
C SER A 395 25.02 -15.62 4.98
N GLY A 396 25.61 -16.65 5.62
CA GLY A 396 26.69 -16.52 6.61
C GLY A 396 28.11 -16.88 6.12
N ILE A 397 28.30 -17.36 4.90
CA ILE A 397 29.63 -17.75 4.38
C ILE A 397 30.17 -16.65 3.46
N ALA A 398 30.67 -15.57 4.05
CA ALA A 398 31.66 -14.69 3.42
C ALA A 398 32.42 -13.89 4.48
N ALA A 399 33.09 -14.60 5.40
CA ALA A 399 34.11 -14.01 6.25
C ALA A 399 35.32 -14.94 6.30
N ASN A 400 36.26 -14.80 5.35
CA ASN A 400 37.62 -14.35 5.69
C ASN A 400 38.60 -14.26 4.50
N THR A 401 39.48 -13.28 4.66
CA THR A 401 40.85 -13.12 4.13
C THR A 401 41.08 -12.37 2.82
N GLU A 402 42.02 -11.45 2.95
CA GLU A 402 42.42 -10.30 2.14
C GLU A 402 42.89 -10.60 0.71
N HIS A 403 42.64 -9.64 -0.19
CA HIS A 403 43.73 -9.06 -0.98
C HIS A 403 43.43 -7.59 -1.27
N ARG A 404 44.14 -6.71 -0.56
CA ARG A 404 44.21 -5.28 -0.86
C ARG A 404 44.94 -5.12 -2.20
N HIS A 405 44.27 -4.56 -3.20
CA HIS A 405 44.94 -3.87 -4.30
C HIS A 405 44.40 -2.45 -4.32
N GLY A 406 45.23 -1.52 -3.84
CA GLY A 406 44.99 -0.10 -3.97
C GLY A 406 45.02 0.28 -5.44
N ILE A 407 43.97 0.94 -5.91
CA ILE A 407 43.97 1.59 -7.21
C ILE A 407 44.14 3.09 -6.94
N ASP A 408 45.26 3.59 -7.45
CA ASP A 408 45.79 4.93 -7.36
C ASP A 408 44.89 5.91 -8.14
N TRP A 409 44.36 6.93 -7.48
CA TRP A 409 43.45 7.91 -8.08
C TRP A 409 44.26 9.09 -8.63
N LYS A 410 44.83 8.95 -9.82
CA LYS A 410 45.39 10.09 -10.55
C LYS A 410 44.94 10.06 -12.00
N TRP A 411 44.38 11.20 -12.43
CA TRP A 411 43.83 11.52 -13.76
C TRP A 411 42.45 10.84 -13.99
N VAL A 412 41.35 11.46 -14.43
CA VAL A 412 41.12 12.59 -15.34
C VAL A 412 39.68 13.13 -15.14
N VAL A 413 39.60 14.45 -14.93
CA VAL A 413 38.68 15.45 -15.55
C VAL A 413 37.16 15.20 -15.63
N VAL A 414 36.48 16.11 -14.92
CA VAL A 414 35.18 16.76 -15.15
C VAL A 414 34.68 16.79 -16.60
N GLY A 415 33.46 16.29 -16.83
CA GLY A 415 32.54 16.87 -17.82
C GLY A 415 31.67 15.89 -18.60
N GLY A 416 30.35 16.13 -18.58
CA GLY A 416 29.48 15.80 -19.71
C GLY A 416 28.55 14.62 -19.52
N VAL A 417 27.25 14.93 -19.47
CA VAL A 417 26.11 14.02 -19.57
C VAL A 417 26.15 13.24 -20.90
N ALA A 418 25.90 11.92 -20.84
CA ALA A 418 25.33 11.15 -21.94
C ALA A 418 24.30 10.16 -21.39
N VAL A 419 23.03 10.57 -21.48
CA VAL A 419 21.87 9.68 -21.43
C VAL A 419 21.87 8.89 -22.74
N VAL A 420 21.91 7.55 -22.64
CA VAL A 420 21.54 6.67 -23.76
C VAL A 420 20.38 5.80 -23.29
N CYS A 421 19.20 6.11 -23.81
CA CYS A 421 18.02 5.26 -23.76
C CYS A 421 18.25 4.06 -24.69
N GLY A 422 18.30 2.85 -24.14
CA GLY A 422 18.17 1.60 -24.90
C GLY A 422 16.71 1.20 -25.02
N LEU A 423 16.05 1.58 -26.12
CA LEU A 423 14.81 0.95 -26.59
C LEU A 423 15.20 -0.35 -27.29
N HIS A 424 14.90 -1.51 -26.68
CA HIS A 424 14.86 -2.77 -27.42
C HIS A 424 13.44 -3.02 -27.90
N ALA A 425 13.13 -2.51 -29.09
CA ALA A 425 12.08 -3.04 -29.93
C ALA A 425 12.70 -4.10 -30.84
N SER A 426 12.59 -5.36 -30.46
CA SER A 426 12.88 -6.49 -31.35
C SER A 426 11.55 -7.04 -31.85
N HIS A 427 11.27 -6.88 -33.15
CA HIS A 427 10.81 -7.91 -34.07
C HIS A 427 10.45 -7.25 -35.40
N ILE A 428 10.80 -7.95 -36.50
CA ILE A 428 10.45 -7.72 -37.91
C ILE A 428 11.47 -6.90 -38.70
N GLY A 429 12.28 -7.62 -39.49
CA GLY A 429 13.22 -7.04 -40.44
C GLY A 429 14.14 -8.05 -41.14
N LYS A 430 13.63 -9.24 -41.51
CA LYS A 430 14.31 -10.11 -42.48
C LYS A 430 13.69 -9.87 -43.85
N ALA A 431 14.24 -8.92 -44.60
CA ALA A 431 14.25 -8.88 -46.06
C ALA A 431 15.01 -7.63 -46.51
N LEU A 432 15.75 -7.76 -47.61
CA LEU A 432 16.45 -6.72 -48.37
C LEU A 432 17.78 -6.23 -47.79
N LEU A 433 18.86 -6.95 -48.13
CA LEU A 433 20.16 -6.36 -48.47
C LEU A 433 21.08 -7.43 -49.10
N VAL A 434 20.75 -7.89 -50.31
CA VAL A 434 21.75 -8.36 -51.26
C VAL A 434 21.37 -7.80 -52.62
N GLY A 435 21.95 -6.65 -52.96
CA GLY A 435 21.63 -5.95 -54.20
C GLY A 435 22.50 -4.72 -54.38
N ALA A 436 23.80 -4.92 -54.62
CA ALA A 436 24.65 -4.01 -55.39
C ALA A 436 26.05 -4.62 -55.63
N ALA A 437 26.11 -5.67 -56.44
CA ALA A 437 27.27 -5.93 -57.29
C ALA A 437 26.77 -5.89 -58.72
N GLY A 438 26.85 -4.69 -59.32
CA GLY A 438 26.43 -4.46 -60.69
C GLY A 438 27.46 -4.93 -61.69
N ARG A 439 26.95 -5.62 -62.71
CA ARG A 439 27.39 -5.59 -64.12
C ARG A 439 28.73 -6.25 -64.45
N LEU A 440 28.62 -7.53 -64.86
CA LEU A 440 29.38 -8.11 -65.96
C LEU A 440 28.59 -9.29 -66.54
N ALA A 441 27.69 -9.02 -67.49
CA ALA A 441 27.34 -9.89 -68.63
C ALA A 441 26.21 -9.26 -69.46
N LYS A 442 26.56 -8.92 -70.70
CA LYS A 442 25.77 -8.87 -71.95
C LYS A 442 24.28 -9.23 -71.79
N LYS A 443 23.34 -8.42 -72.27
CA LYS A 443 23.15 -8.05 -73.67
C LYS A 443 22.12 -6.92 -73.77
#